data_AF-A0A7S0J092-F1
#
_entry.id   AF-A0A7S0J092-F1
#
_cell.length_a   1.000
_cell.length_b   1.000
_cell.length_c   1.000
_cell.angle_alpha   90.00
_cell.angle_beta   90.00
_cell.angle_gamma   90.00
#
_symmetry.space_group_name_H-M   'P 1'
#
loop_
_entity.id
_entity.type
_entity.pdbx_description
1 polymer ?
#
loop_
_entity_poly.entity_id
_entity_poly.type
_entity_poly.pdbx_seq_one_letter_code
_entity_poly.pdbx_strand_id
1 'polypeptide(L)'
;DWTGYMGASFAQADAPLMCFNAAKSWQLGWYSDRHLRYTASLAGVTVTLVGVADYRSASGDDKVVVRLDATGNTGDAGDVFYAAFNRDAGVNAGTQENPDKVAIVTQLDSGGFAPSWFKAALGAGESYEIIDSEGEVAHIFTVDSINTRSSPAKATVTIVSGARPPPPPTPPTPPPP
;
A
#
# COMPACT_ATOMS: atom_id res chain seq x y z
N ASP A 1 1.96 -4.98 17.23
CA ASP A 1 1.81 -4.20 16.00
C ASP A 1 1.99 -2.73 16.35
N TRP A 2 3.11 -2.16 15.92
CA TRP A 2 3.50 -0.78 16.19
C TRP A 2 3.53 0.05 14.90
N THR A 3 3.16 -0.54 13.77
CA THR A 3 3.19 0.10 12.45
C THR A 3 2.09 1.15 12.30
N GLY A 4 1.06 1.13 13.16
CA GLY A 4 0.00 2.15 13.23
C GLY A 4 0.42 3.47 13.90
N TYR A 5 1.50 3.45 14.68
CA TYR A 5 2.22 4.64 15.15
C TYR A 5 3.55 4.73 14.38
N MET A 6 4.18 5.88 14.31
CA MET A 6 5.41 6.08 13.51
C MET A 6 6.59 5.28 14.07
N GLY A 7 6.68 3.97 13.76
CA GLY A 7 7.67 3.06 14.30
C GLY A 7 7.74 3.02 15.83
N ALA A 8 8.59 2.14 16.36
CA ALA A 8 9.06 2.20 17.73
C ALA A 8 10.54 1.80 17.73
N SER A 9 11.33 2.48 18.55
CA SER A 9 12.73 2.15 18.79
C SER A 9 12.82 1.26 20.04
N PHE A 10 13.47 0.09 19.95
CA PHE A 10 13.89 -0.61 21.17
C PHE A 10 15.12 0.09 21.76
N ALA A 11 15.18 0.16 23.09
CA ALA A 11 16.19 0.90 23.87
C ALA A 11 17.66 0.45 23.70
N GLN A 12 17.98 -0.41 22.74
CA GLN A 12 19.34 -0.93 22.53
C GLN A 12 20.11 -0.34 21.35
N ALA A 13 19.48 0.45 20.47
CA ALA A 13 20.22 1.20 19.45
C ALA A 13 19.37 2.36 18.91
N ASP A 14 19.90 3.58 18.97
CA ASP A 14 19.32 4.83 18.41
C ASP A 14 19.25 4.81 16.86
N ALA A 15 18.58 3.82 16.27
CA ALA A 15 18.26 3.72 14.84
C ALA A 15 16.78 3.28 14.69
N PRO A 16 16.05 3.71 13.65
CA PRO A 16 14.63 3.38 13.55
C PRO A 16 14.46 1.89 13.22
N LEU A 17 14.11 1.12 14.25
CA LEU A 17 13.95 -0.34 14.22
C LEU A 17 12.59 -0.80 13.67
N MET A 18 11.76 0.11 13.15
CA MET A 18 10.45 -0.22 12.56
C MET A 18 10.03 0.69 11.39
N CYS A 19 9.15 0.12 10.56
CA CYS A 19 8.67 0.61 9.27
C CYS A 19 8.23 2.09 9.29
N PHE A 20 8.63 2.84 8.26
CA PHE A 20 8.05 4.14 7.98
C PHE A 20 6.58 3.98 7.57
N ASN A 21 5.67 4.59 8.31
CA ASN A 21 4.25 4.52 8.04
C ASN A 21 3.88 5.47 6.87
N ALA A 22 3.31 4.89 5.83
CA ALA A 22 2.94 5.59 4.60
C ALA A 22 1.86 6.67 4.84
N ALA A 23 0.82 6.35 5.61
CA ALA A 23 -0.28 7.27 5.93
C ALA A 23 0.23 8.49 6.71
N LYS A 24 1.14 8.28 7.66
CA LYS A 24 1.74 9.36 8.46
C LYS A 24 2.73 10.20 7.67
N SER A 25 3.54 9.58 6.80
CA SER A 25 4.40 10.31 5.86
C SER A 25 3.57 11.23 4.97
N TRP A 26 2.44 10.73 4.48
CA TRP A 26 1.46 11.54 3.73
C TRP A 26 0.92 12.70 4.55
N GLN A 27 0.41 12.41 5.74
CA GLN A 27 -0.24 13.37 6.63
C GLN A 27 0.70 14.50 7.07
N LEU A 28 1.99 14.20 7.26
CA LEU A 28 3.03 15.19 7.60
C LEU A 28 3.59 15.93 6.37
N GLY A 29 3.20 15.55 5.16
CA GLY A 29 3.66 16.15 3.91
C GLY A 29 5.10 15.78 3.52
N TRP A 30 5.67 14.74 4.14
CA TRP A 30 7.02 14.28 3.81
C TRP A 30 7.03 13.65 2.43
N TYR A 31 8.00 14.01 1.58
CA TYR A 31 8.09 13.52 0.20
C TYR A 31 6.86 13.87 -0.66
N SER A 32 6.23 15.01 -0.39
CA SER A 32 5.01 15.46 -1.07
C SER A 32 5.15 15.63 -2.58
N ASP A 33 6.35 15.92 -3.07
CA ASP A 33 6.66 15.93 -4.51
C ASP A 33 6.61 14.52 -5.13
N ARG A 34 6.72 13.47 -4.33
CA ARG A 34 6.73 12.04 -4.72
C ARG A 34 5.53 11.28 -4.20
N HIS A 35 4.48 12.00 -3.89
CA HIS A 35 3.17 11.44 -3.62
C HIS A 35 2.43 11.17 -4.92
N LEU A 36 1.72 10.04 -4.95
CA LEU A 36 0.67 9.81 -5.94
C LEU A 36 -0.66 9.70 -5.21
N ARG A 37 -1.60 10.59 -5.55
CA ARG A 37 -3.01 10.40 -5.21
C ARG A 37 -3.68 9.69 -6.38
N TYR A 38 -4.18 8.49 -6.15
CA TYR A 38 -4.95 7.74 -7.11
C TYR A 38 -6.44 7.83 -6.76
N THR A 39 -7.23 8.29 -7.73
CA THR A 39 -8.69 8.24 -7.68
C THR A 39 -9.13 7.01 -8.46
N ALA A 40 -9.94 6.17 -7.82
CA ALA A 40 -10.36 4.87 -8.32
C ALA A 40 -10.84 4.89 -9.79
N SER A 41 -10.31 3.96 -10.60
CA SER A 41 -10.70 3.75 -12.00
C SER A 41 -10.56 2.27 -12.39
N LEU A 42 -11.35 1.84 -13.39
CA LEU A 42 -11.30 0.48 -13.93
C LEU A 42 -10.00 0.19 -14.70
N ALA A 43 -9.38 1.21 -15.30
CA ALA A 43 -8.12 1.05 -16.01
C ALA A 43 -6.95 0.75 -15.07
N GLY A 44 -7.10 1.11 -13.79
CA GLY A 44 -6.04 0.99 -12.80
C GLY A 44 -4.92 2.02 -12.97
N VAL A 45 -3.92 1.91 -12.12
CA VAL A 45 -2.66 2.64 -12.23
C VAL A 45 -1.51 1.70 -11.86
N THR A 46 -0.43 1.75 -12.64
CA THR A 46 0.85 1.11 -12.27
C THR A 46 1.83 2.18 -11.83
N VAL A 47 2.48 1.95 -10.69
CA VAL A 47 3.38 2.91 -10.05
C VAL A 47 4.64 2.20 -9.59
N THR A 48 5.78 2.87 -9.78
CA THR A 48 7.05 2.45 -9.21
C THR A 48 7.26 3.14 -7.87
N LEU A 49 7.35 2.33 -6.82
CA LEU A 49 7.69 2.73 -5.46
C LEU A 49 9.19 2.58 -5.20
N VAL A 50 9.75 3.54 -4.46
CA VAL A 50 11.09 3.48 -3.87
C VAL A 50 10.99 3.64 -2.35
N GLY A 51 11.93 3.06 -1.63
CA GLY A 51 12.01 3.25 -0.18
C GLY A 51 12.41 4.67 0.19
N VAL A 52 12.06 5.10 1.40
CA VAL A 52 12.41 6.43 1.94
C VAL A 52 13.92 6.71 1.90
N ALA A 53 14.76 5.69 2.11
CA ALA A 53 16.21 5.80 2.00
C ALA A 53 16.71 6.15 0.58
N ASP A 54 15.94 5.74 -0.44
CA ASP A 54 16.28 5.86 -1.85
C ASP A 54 15.65 7.10 -2.52
N TYR A 55 14.82 7.86 -1.78
CA TYR A 55 14.10 9.04 -2.29
C TYR A 55 14.99 10.01 -3.07
N ARG A 56 16.21 10.31 -2.57
CA ARG A 56 17.11 11.30 -3.19
C ARG A 56 17.76 10.80 -4.48
N SER A 57 17.97 9.49 -4.61
CA SER A 57 18.62 8.87 -5.77
C SER A 57 17.62 8.41 -6.83
N ALA A 58 16.32 8.47 -6.54
CA ALA A 58 15.26 8.03 -7.43
C ALA A 58 14.89 9.05 -8.52
N SER A 59 14.40 8.53 -9.66
CA SER A 59 13.90 9.35 -10.77
C SER A 59 12.70 10.16 -10.33
N GLY A 60 12.49 11.36 -10.88
CA GLY A 60 11.31 12.24 -10.71
C GLY A 60 9.96 11.52 -10.68
N ASP A 61 9.84 10.50 -11.50
CA ASP A 61 8.60 9.74 -11.70
C ASP A 61 8.38 8.64 -10.65
N ASP A 62 9.43 8.20 -9.96
CA ASP A 62 9.33 7.24 -8.87
C ASP A 62 8.61 7.88 -7.67
N LYS A 63 7.80 7.07 -6.96
CA LYS A 63 6.96 7.52 -5.85
C LYS A 63 7.43 6.90 -4.53
N VAL A 64 7.21 7.63 -3.43
CA VAL A 64 7.52 7.12 -2.08
C VAL A 64 6.25 6.63 -1.40
N VAL A 65 5.15 7.34 -1.61
CA VAL A 65 3.84 7.00 -1.06
C VAL A 65 2.77 7.10 -2.15
N VAL A 66 1.92 6.09 -2.21
CA VAL A 66 0.70 6.12 -3.01
C VAL A 66 -0.49 6.12 -2.06
N ARG A 67 -1.46 7.00 -2.31
CA ARG A 67 -2.75 7.10 -1.62
C ARG A 67 -3.86 6.68 -2.57
N LEU A 68 -4.70 5.74 -2.16
CA LEU A 68 -5.96 5.38 -2.80
C LEU A 68 -7.12 5.94 -1.98
N ASP A 69 -7.92 6.78 -2.61
CA ASP A 69 -9.17 7.27 -2.02
C ASP A 69 -10.26 6.24 -2.31
N ALA A 70 -10.54 5.38 -1.33
CA ALA A 70 -11.50 4.28 -1.47
C ALA A 70 -12.92 4.67 -1.01
N THR A 71 -13.17 5.97 -0.79
CA THR A 71 -14.39 6.49 -0.19
C THR A 71 -15.65 6.01 -0.92
N GLY A 72 -16.51 5.31 -0.20
CA GLY A 72 -17.83 4.86 -0.67
C GLY A 72 -17.89 3.43 -1.24
N ASN A 73 -16.74 2.74 -1.41
CA ASN A 73 -16.68 1.37 -1.94
C ASN A 73 -15.89 0.43 -1.03
N THR A 74 -15.88 0.67 0.28
CA THR A 74 -15.18 -0.18 1.26
C THR A 74 -16.12 -0.52 2.40
N GLY A 75 -15.96 -1.70 3.00
CA GLY A 75 -16.70 -2.09 4.22
C GLY A 75 -16.41 -1.16 5.39
N ASP A 76 -15.30 -0.43 5.30
CA ASP A 76 -14.87 0.61 6.20
C ASP A 76 -15.21 1.98 5.59
N ALA A 77 -16.40 2.52 5.89
CA ALA A 77 -16.84 3.81 5.33
C ALA A 77 -15.90 4.95 5.73
N GLY A 78 -15.27 5.58 4.74
CA GLY A 78 -14.35 6.70 4.95
C GLY A 78 -12.88 6.32 5.03
N ASP A 79 -12.50 5.09 4.65
CA ASP A 79 -11.10 4.68 4.66
C ASP A 79 -10.32 5.15 3.42
N VAL A 80 -9.05 5.45 3.66
CA VAL A 80 -8.04 5.77 2.66
C VAL A 80 -6.89 4.80 2.84
N PHE A 81 -6.47 4.19 1.74
CA PHE A 81 -5.38 3.21 1.75
C PHE A 81 -4.09 3.85 1.25
N TYR A 82 -2.98 3.43 1.84
CA TYR A 82 -1.65 3.90 1.46
C TYR A 82 -0.73 2.72 1.23
N ALA A 83 0.13 2.83 0.23
CA ALA A 83 1.18 1.88 -0.08
C ALA A 83 2.56 2.56 -0.05
N ALA A 84 3.54 1.91 0.57
CA ALA A 84 4.95 2.32 0.52
C ALA A 84 5.88 1.10 0.52
N PHE A 85 7.05 1.23 -0.10
CA PHE A 85 8.05 0.18 -0.14
C PHE A 85 8.94 0.22 1.11
N ASN A 86 8.79 -0.76 1.99
CA ASN A 86 9.58 -0.91 3.23
C ASN A 86 10.96 -1.51 2.93
N ARG A 87 11.78 -0.77 2.18
CA ARG A 87 13.13 -1.16 1.83
C ARG A 87 14.01 -1.23 3.08
N ASP A 88 14.66 -2.38 3.31
CA ASP A 88 15.64 -2.59 4.39
C ASP A 88 17.02 -2.03 4.02
N ALA A 89 17.12 -0.71 3.90
CA ALA A 89 18.37 -0.02 3.57
C ALA A 89 18.43 1.40 4.12
N GLY A 90 19.65 1.94 4.20
CA GLY A 90 19.91 3.31 4.64
C GLY A 90 19.31 3.57 6.01
N VAL A 91 18.41 4.56 6.09
CA VAL A 91 17.70 4.88 7.35
C VAL A 91 16.88 3.70 7.88
N ASN A 92 16.44 2.77 7.03
CA ASN A 92 15.64 1.61 7.44
C ASN A 92 16.46 0.32 7.62
N ALA A 93 17.80 0.39 7.55
CA ALA A 93 18.63 -0.80 7.62
C ALA A 93 18.48 -1.52 8.98
N GLY A 94 18.24 -2.83 8.95
CA GLY A 94 17.96 -3.66 10.12
C GLY A 94 16.47 -3.70 10.49
N THR A 95 15.55 -3.34 9.59
CA THR A 95 14.13 -3.42 9.87
C THR A 95 13.71 -4.88 10.03
N GLN A 96 13.09 -5.20 11.17
CA GLN A 96 12.74 -6.59 11.51
C GLN A 96 11.37 -7.00 10.97
N GLU A 97 10.45 -6.04 10.86
CA GLU A 97 9.10 -6.30 10.38
C GLU A 97 9.02 -5.99 8.88
N ASN A 98 8.62 -7.01 8.10
CA ASN A 98 8.31 -6.89 6.68
C ASN A 98 9.42 -6.24 5.82
N PRO A 99 10.71 -6.62 5.97
CA PRO A 99 11.78 -6.05 5.17
C PRO A 99 11.57 -6.33 3.68
N ASP A 100 11.88 -5.35 2.84
CA ASP A 100 11.82 -5.43 1.39
C ASP A 100 10.45 -5.85 0.83
N LYS A 101 9.38 -5.42 1.51
CA LYS A 101 7.97 -5.62 1.09
C LYS A 101 7.25 -4.29 0.87
N VAL A 102 6.16 -4.32 0.12
CA VAL A 102 5.24 -3.19 0.02
C VAL A 102 4.24 -3.28 1.18
N ALA A 103 4.24 -2.29 2.06
CA ALA A 103 3.32 -2.22 3.18
C ALA A 103 2.05 -1.46 2.79
N ILE A 104 0.90 -2.03 3.12
CA ILE A 104 -0.43 -1.43 2.96
C ILE A 104 -0.97 -1.03 4.33
N VAL A 105 -1.34 0.23 4.47
CA VAL A 105 -1.95 0.77 5.68
C VAL A 105 -3.23 1.53 5.33
N THR A 106 -4.22 1.53 6.22
CA THR A 106 -5.44 2.35 6.08
C THR A 106 -5.46 3.46 7.12
N GLN A 107 -6.19 4.53 6.84
CA GLN A 107 -6.52 5.61 7.77
C GLN A 107 -7.91 6.17 7.40
N LEU A 108 -8.68 6.60 8.41
CA LEU A 108 -9.92 7.34 8.17
C LEU A 108 -9.64 8.70 7.49
N ASP A 109 -10.47 9.07 6.52
CA ASP A 109 -10.41 10.35 5.80
C ASP A 109 -10.98 11.48 6.68
N SER A 110 -10.23 11.88 7.70
CA SER A 110 -10.67 12.90 8.67
C SER A 110 -10.27 14.33 8.29
N GLY A 111 -9.60 14.54 7.16
CA GLY A 111 -9.03 15.84 6.76
C GLY A 111 -7.92 16.36 7.71
N GLY A 112 -7.45 15.52 8.64
CA GLY A 112 -6.47 15.88 9.65
C GLY A 112 -5.76 14.65 10.22
N PHE A 113 -5.30 14.74 11.48
CA PHE A 113 -4.70 13.58 12.13
C PHE A 113 -5.76 12.52 12.40
N ALA A 114 -5.54 11.31 11.86
CA ALA A 114 -6.29 10.12 12.23
C ALA A 114 -5.33 8.95 12.48
N PRO A 115 -5.66 8.05 13.41
CA PRO A 115 -4.91 6.80 13.57
C PRO A 115 -4.92 6.00 12.28
N SER A 116 -3.84 5.25 12.05
CA SER A 116 -3.69 4.38 10.89
C SER A 116 -3.49 2.94 11.35
N TRP A 117 -3.90 1.98 10.53
CA TRP A 117 -3.81 0.55 10.82
C TRP A 117 -3.13 -0.18 9.68
N PHE A 118 -2.24 -1.11 10.02
CA PHE A 118 -1.62 -1.98 9.04
C PHE A 118 -2.60 -3.05 8.56
N LYS A 119 -2.54 -3.34 7.27
CA LYS A 119 -3.43 -4.28 6.60
C LYS A 119 -2.65 -5.45 5.99
N ALA A 120 -1.54 -5.18 5.31
CA ALA A 120 -0.74 -6.22 4.67
C ALA A 120 0.71 -5.79 4.39
N ALA A 121 1.59 -6.77 4.22
CA ALA A 121 2.91 -6.58 3.63
C ALA A 121 3.11 -7.58 2.50
N LEU A 122 3.25 -7.06 1.30
CA LEU A 122 3.23 -7.80 0.05
C LEU A 122 4.63 -7.92 -0.55
N GLY A 123 5.05 -9.14 -0.82
CA GLY A 123 6.19 -9.47 -1.68
C GLY A 123 5.80 -9.46 -3.16
N ALA A 124 6.78 -9.70 -4.03
CA ALA A 124 6.53 -9.78 -5.48
C ALA A 124 5.55 -10.91 -5.83
N GLY A 125 4.55 -10.60 -6.65
CA GLY A 125 3.48 -11.50 -7.05
C GLY A 125 2.31 -11.59 -6.06
N GLU A 126 2.40 -10.96 -4.88
CA GLU A 126 1.33 -10.95 -3.89
C GLU A 126 0.37 -9.77 -4.10
N SER A 127 -0.88 -9.95 -3.66
CA SER A 127 -1.93 -8.93 -3.75
C SER A 127 -2.70 -8.78 -2.45
N TYR A 128 -3.34 -7.61 -2.28
CA TYR A 128 -4.26 -7.32 -1.19
C TYR A 128 -5.58 -6.81 -1.76
N GLU A 129 -6.67 -7.48 -1.41
CA GLU A 129 -8.03 -7.12 -1.80
C GLU A 129 -8.66 -6.26 -0.71
N ILE A 130 -9.29 -5.17 -1.13
CA ILE A 130 -10.12 -4.32 -0.29
C ILE A 130 -11.56 -4.67 -0.59
N ILE A 131 -12.25 -5.13 0.44
CA ILE A 131 -13.64 -5.59 0.37
C ILE A 131 -14.60 -4.45 0.72
N ASP A 132 -15.69 -4.33 -0.02
CA ASP A 132 -16.75 -3.35 0.23
C ASP A 132 -17.72 -3.77 1.35
N SER A 133 -18.70 -2.92 1.65
CA SER A 133 -19.71 -3.21 2.68
C SER A 133 -20.70 -4.31 2.27
N GLU A 134 -20.71 -4.69 1.00
CA GLU A 134 -21.52 -5.78 0.46
C GLU A 134 -20.75 -7.11 0.46
N GLY A 135 -19.44 -7.09 0.78
CA GLY A 135 -18.59 -8.28 0.80
C GLY A 135 -17.89 -8.56 -0.52
N GLU A 136 -17.94 -7.64 -1.49
CA GLU A 136 -17.36 -7.79 -2.82
C GLU A 136 -16.00 -7.10 -2.91
N VAL A 137 -15.16 -7.52 -3.87
CA VAL A 137 -13.84 -6.91 -4.08
C VAL A 137 -13.99 -5.55 -4.77
N ALA A 138 -13.68 -4.48 -4.04
CA ALA A 138 -13.75 -3.13 -4.58
C ALA A 138 -12.44 -2.67 -5.21
N HIS A 139 -11.31 -2.99 -4.57
CA HIS A 139 -9.99 -2.58 -5.02
C HIS A 139 -8.96 -3.67 -4.79
N ILE A 140 -7.92 -3.71 -5.63
CA ILE A 140 -6.82 -4.65 -5.49
C ILE A 140 -5.51 -3.91 -5.62
N PHE A 141 -4.63 -4.09 -4.64
CA PHE A 141 -3.20 -3.76 -4.75
C PHE A 141 -2.45 -5.02 -5.16
N THR A 142 -1.67 -4.96 -6.23
CA THR A 142 -0.82 -6.07 -6.69
C THR A 142 0.62 -5.59 -6.75
N VAL A 143 1.55 -6.32 -6.16
CA VAL A 143 2.98 -6.05 -6.32
C VAL A 143 3.50 -6.86 -7.49
N ASP A 144 3.62 -6.22 -8.65
CA ASP A 144 4.05 -6.90 -9.87
C ASP A 144 5.50 -7.38 -9.79
N SER A 145 6.38 -6.58 -9.16
CA SER A 145 7.79 -6.94 -9.00
C SER A 145 8.47 -6.17 -7.87
N ILE A 146 9.53 -6.76 -7.32
CA ILE A 146 10.46 -6.10 -6.39
C ILE A 146 11.89 -6.38 -6.86
N ASN A 147 12.70 -5.35 -7.01
CA ASN A 147 14.11 -5.43 -7.33
C ASN A 147 14.94 -4.67 -6.29
N THR A 148 15.47 -5.41 -5.31
CA THR A 148 16.37 -4.88 -4.27
C THR A 148 17.83 -4.79 -4.70
N ARG A 149 18.16 -5.30 -5.90
CA ARG A 149 19.52 -5.29 -6.46
C ARG A 149 19.80 -4.07 -7.33
N SER A 150 18.78 -3.29 -7.67
CA SER A 150 18.95 -2.00 -8.34
C SER A 150 19.28 -0.90 -7.35
N SER A 151 19.84 0.21 -7.86
CA SER A 151 20.03 1.44 -7.08
C SER A 151 19.41 2.60 -7.85
N PRO A 152 18.29 3.19 -7.37
CA PRO A 152 17.55 2.79 -6.16
C PRO A 152 16.88 1.42 -6.28
N ALA A 153 16.55 0.81 -5.15
CA ALA A 153 15.73 -0.39 -5.14
C ALA A 153 14.27 -0.02 -5.46
N LYS A 154 13.58 -0.86 -6.24
CA LYS A 154 12.25 -0.53 -6.78
C LYS A 154 11.24 -1.63 -6.53
N ALA A 155 10.01 -1.24 -6.22
CA ALA A 155 8.85 -2.11 -6.25
C ALA A 155 7.84 -1.55 -7.26
N THR A 156 7.31 -2.38 -8.14
CA THR A 156 6.25 -1.98 -9.08
C THR A 156 4.92 -2.48 -8.53
N VAL A 157 3.95 -1.59 -8.41
CA VAL A 157 2.63 -1.88 -7.84
C VAL A 157 1.56 -1.45 -8.84
N THR A 158 0.60 -2.32 -9.06
CA THR A 158 -0.62 -2.01 -9.82
C THR A 158 -1.81 -1.94 -8.88
N ILE A 159 -2.63 -0.90 -9.05
CA ILE A 159 -3.86 -0.68 -8.28
C ILE A 159 -5.03 -0.65 -9.25
N VAL A 160 -6.01 -1.52 -9.06
CA VAL A 160 -7.25 -1.55 -9.86
C VAL A 160 -8.47 -1.34 -8.97
N SER A 161 -9.56 -0.83 -9.53
CA SER A 161 -10.81 -0.56 -8.83
C SER A 161 -12.00 -1.04 -9.64
N GLY A 162 -13.02 -1.61 -8.99
CA GLY A 162 -14.23 -2.12 -9.66
C GLY A 162 -14.18 -3.59 -10.08
N ALA A 163 -13.38 -4.42 -9.40
CA ALA A 163 -13.30 -5.85 -9.66
C ALA A 163 -14.53 -6.59 -9.07
N ARG A 164 -15.70 -6.48 -9.70
CA ARG A 164 -16.77 -7.45 -9.42
C ARG A 164 -16.22 -8.85 -9.72
N PRO A 165 -16.22 -9.82 -8.79
CA PRO A 165 -15.95 -11.21 -9.14
C PRO A 165 -16.89 -11.63 -10.28
N PRO A 166 -16.45 -12.45 -11.25
CA PRO A 166 -17.39 -13.02 -12.20
C PRO A 166 -18.51 -13.73 -11.41
N PRO A 167 -19.79 -13.59 -11.79
CA PRO A 167 -20.86 -14.31 -11.12
C PRO A 167 -20.52 -15.80 -11.10
N PRO A 168 -20.88 -16.55 -10.04
CA PRO A 168 -20.65 -17.99 -9.98
C PRO A 168 -21.14 -18.65 -11.27
N PRO A 169 -20.44 -19.67 -11.81
CA PRO A 169 -20.92 -20.37 -12.99
C PRO A 169 -22.35 -20.84 -12.73
N THR A 170 -23.29 -20.39 -13.57
CA THR A 170 -24.69 -20.81 -13.48
C THR A 170 -24.75 -22.33 -13.47
N PRO A 171 -25.44 -22.98 -12.49
CA PRO A 171 -25.64 -24.41 -12.52
C PRO A 171 -26.21 -24.85 -13.87
N PRO A 172 -25.73 -25.96 -14.46
CA PRO A 172 -26.26 -26.43 -15.73
C PRO A 172 -27.77 -26.60 -15.60
N THR A 173 -28.51 -25.97 -16.51
CA THR A 173 -29.97 -26.09 -16.56
C THR A 173 -30.32 -27.57 -16.66
N PRO A 174 -31.16 -28.13 -15.77
CA PRO A 174 -31.58 -29.51 -15.88
C PRO A 174 -32.28 -29.71 -17.24
N PRO A 175 -32.06 -30.86 -17.91
CA PRO A 175 -32.68 -31.12 -19.20
C PRO A 175 -34.22 -31.15 -19.07
N PRO A 176 -34.95 -30.72 -20.12
CA PRO A 176 -36.41 -30.67 -20.12
C PRO A 176 -37.03 -32.07 -19.95
N PRO A 177 -38.26 -32.14 -19.39
CA PRO A 177 -38.97 -33.40 -19.09
C PRO A 177 -39.40 -34.19 -20.32
#